data_AF-A0A934SCB9-F1
#
_entry.id   AF-A0A934SCB9-F1
#
_cell.length_a   1.000
_cell.length_b   1.000
_cell.length_c   1.000
_cell.angle_alpha   90.00
_cell.angle_beta   90.00
_cell.angle_gamma   90.00
#
_symmetry.space_group_name_H-M   'P 1'
#
loop_
_entity.id
_entity.type
_entity.pdbx_description
1 polymer ?
#
loop_
_entity_poly.entity_id
_entity_poly.type
_entity_poly.pdbx_seq_one_letter_code
_entity_poly.pdbx_strand_id
1 'polypeptide(L)'
;KDVLNLVYLCESFGLPEVSEYWRQVIHLNDWQKSRFVEKIVRTLFNTVSGKRIAILGFAFKKDTNDTRESAAIAICRDLLLERATVAIYDPRVDPATMRRDLLEVGIDPELFDSNVIIAKTPYEAA
;
A
#
# COMPACT_ATOMS: atom_id res chain seq x y z
N LYS A 1 -11.21 7.12 6.00
CA LYS A 1 -12.64 6.99 6.43
C LYS A 1 -13.29 8.33 6.81
N ASP A 2 -12.83 9.06 7.82
CA ASP A 2 -13.56 10.23 8.33
C ASP A 2 -13.66 11.39 7.32
N VAL A 3 -12.60 11.64 6.55
CA VAL A 3 -12.62 12.66 5.49
C VAL A 3 -13.60 12.29 4.37
N LEU A 4 -13.69 11.01 3.98
CA LEU A 4 -14.68 10.54 2.99
C LEU A 4 -16.11 10.74 3.49
N ASN A 5 -16.37 10.45 4.77
CA ASN A 5 -17.67 10.72 5.37
C ASN A 5 -18.00 12.22 5.38
N LEU A 6 -17.01 13.08 5.67
CA LEU A 6 -17.18 14.53 5.62
C LEU A 6 -17.50 15.03 4.21
N VAL A 7 -16.78 14.55 3.20
CA VAL A 7 -17.04 14.81 1.77
C VAL A 7 -18.48 14.44 1.42
N TYR A 8 -18.92 13.23 1.80
CA TYR A 8 -20.29 12.76 1.56
C TYR A 8 -21.35 13.62 2.26
N LEU A 9 -21.11 14.05 3.50
CA LEU A 9 -22.02 14.95 4.21
C LEU A 9 -22.12 16.30 3.51
N CYS A 10 -20.99 16.90 3.12
CA CYS A 10 -20.98 18.16 2.38
C CYS A 10 -21.79 18.07 1.08
N GLU A 11 -21.64 16.98 0.32
CA GLU A 11 -22.44 16.72 -0.89
C GLU A 11 -23.93 16.60 -0.58
N SER A 12 -24.28 15.86 0.48
CA SER A 12 -25.67 15.65 0.89
C SER A 12 -26.37 16.95 1.34
N PHE A 13 -25.60 17.93 1.83
CA PHE A 13 -26.10 19.27 2.19
C PHE A 13 -26.03 20.29 1.04
N GLY A 14 -25.62 19.88 -0.17
CA GLY A 14 -25.51 20.79 -1.32
C GLY A 14 -24.35 21.79 -1.20
N LEU A 15 -23.24 21.39 -0.56
CA LEU A 15 -22.02 22.20 -0.38
C LEU A 15 -20.86 21.63 -1.23
N PRO A 16 -20.91 21.73 -2.57
CA PRO A 16 -19.94 21.09 -3.44
C PRO A 16 -18.52 21.66 -3.31
N GLU A 17 -18.37 22.96 -3.05
CA GLU A 17 -17.04 23.60 -2.90
C GLU A 17 -16.33 23.12 -1.64
N VAL A 18 -17.08 22.92 -0.55
CA VAL A 18 -16.55 22.39 0.71
C VAL A 18 -16.20 20.91 0.57
N SER A 19 -17.05 20.13 -0.10
CA SER A 19 -16.75 18.74 -0.45
C SER A 19 -15.43 18.64 -1.22
N GLU A 20 -15.28 19.44 -2.27
CA GLU A 20 -14.09 19.41 -3.11
C GLU A 20 -12.83 19.80 -2.34
N TYR A 21 -12.89 20.82 -1.48
CA TYR A 21 -11.78 21.18 -0.60
C TYR A 21 -11.29 20.01 0.25
N TRP A 22 -12.20 19.25 0.88
CA TRP A 22 -11.83 18.10 1.70
C TRP A 22 -11.38 16.90 0.87
N ARG A 23 -11.91 16.74 -0.33
CA ARG A 23 -11.49 15.68 -1.27
C ARG A 23 -10.01 15.80 -1.62
N GLN A 24 -9.47 17.02 -1.67
CA GLN A 24 -8.04 17.26 -1.91
C GLN A 24 -7.12 16.58 -0.88
N VAL A 25 -7.57 16.41 0.38
CA VAL A 25 -6.79 15.70 1.41
C VAL A 25 -6.59 14.23 1.04
N ILE A 26 -7.61 13.59 0.46
CA ILE A 26 -7.54 12.20 0.00
C ILE A 26 -6.67 12.11 -1.24
N HIS A 27 -6.88 13.00 -2.22
CA HIS A 27 -6.06 13.05 -3.43
C HIS A 27 -4.57 13.22 -3.12
N LEU A 28 -4.21 14.11 -2.18
CA LEU A 28 -2.83 14.30 -1.80
C LEU A 28 -2.23 13.07 -1.12
N ASN A 29 -3.02 12.36 -0.30
CA ASN A 29 -2.59 11.12 0.33
C ASN A 29 -2.31 10.01 -0.69
N ASP A 30 -3.18 9.85 -1.68
CA ASP A 30 -3.01 8.86 -2.73
C ASP A 30 -1.86 9.22 -3.67
N TRP A 31 -1.75 10.50 -4.06
CA TRP A 31 -0.62 11.00 -4.84
C TRP A 31 0.71 10.73 -4.15
N GLN A 32 0.80 10.91 -2.83
CA GLN A 32 2.03 10.66 -2.09
C GLN A 32 2.46 9.17 -2.15
N LYS A 33 1.50 8.23 -2.12
CA LYS A 33 1.78 6.79 -2.27
C LYS A 33 2.30 6.48 -3.67
N SER A 34 1.60 6.93 -4.71
CA SER A 34 1.99 6.70 -6.11
C SER A 34 3.35 7.32 -6.43
N ARG A 35 3.58 8.57 -6.03
CA ARG A 35 4.85 9.27 -6.23
C ARG A 35 6.03 8.54 -5.56
N PHE A 36 5.79 7.90 -4.42
CA PHE A 36 6.82 7.12 -3.74
C PHE A 36 7.22 5.88 -4.55
N VAL A 37 6.25 5.15 -5.09
CA VAL A 37 6.49 3.99 -5.97
C VAL A 37 7.21 4.41 -7.25
N GLU A 38 6.75 5.47 -7.92
CA GLU A 38 7.41 6.01 -9.11
C GLU A 38 8.87 6.37 -8.85
N LYS A 39 9.17 6.93 -7.66
CA LYS A 39 10.53 7.26 -7.27
C LYS A 39 11.39 5.98 -7.16
N ILE A 40 10.85 4.90 -6.59
CA ILE A 40 11.54 3.60 -6.52
C ILE A 40 11.87 3.10 -7.93
N VAL A 41 10.86 3.08 -8.82
CA VAL A 41 11.01 2.60 -10.20
C VAL A 41 12.06 3.42 -10.96
N ARG A 42 12.00 4.75 -10.87
CA ARG A 42 13.00 5.64 -11.50
C ARG A 42 14.41 5.42 -10.95
N THR A 43 14.53 5.21 -9.64
CA THR A 43 15.83 4.97 -8.99
C THR A 43 16.42 3.62 -9.43
N LEU A 44 15.57 2.63 -9.73
CA LEU A 44 15.97 1.29 -10.17
C LEU A 44 16.01 1.17 -11.70
N PHE A 45 16.43 2.23 -12.40
CA PHE A 45 16.63 2.27 -13.86
C PHE A 45 15.33 2.08 -14.67
N ASN A 46 14.22 2.66 -14.19
CA ASN A 46 12.89 2.65 -14.83
C ASN A 46 12.26 1.24 -15.01
N THR A 47 12.74 0.25 -14.27
CA THR A 47 12.09 -1.07 -14.22
C THR A 47 12.37 -1.77 -12.90
N VAL A 48 11.34 -2.38 -12.32
CA VAL A 48 11.46 -3.24 -11.13
C VAL A 48 11.10 -4.69 -11.41
N SER A 49 10.78 -5.02 -12.67
CA SER A 49 10.44 -6.37 -13.09
C SER A 49 11.57 -7.34 -12.76
N GLY A 50 11.23 -8.41 -12.04
CA GLY A 50 12.19 -9.44 -11.60
C GLY A 50 13.19 -8.97 -10.53
N LYS A 51 13.12 -7.72 -10.06
CA LYS A 51 13.92 -7.24 -8.93
C LYS A 51 13.24 -7.62 -7.63
N ARG A 52 14.05 -8.03 -6.66
CA ARG A 52 13.59 -8.25 -5.28
C ARG A 52 13.68 -6.95 -4.49
N ILE A 53 12.59 -6.56 -3.85
CA ILE A 53 12.46 -5.33 -3.06
C ILE A 53 11.97 -5.70 -1.67
N ALA A 54 12.73 -5.33 -0.64
CA ALA A 54 12.34 -5.51 0.76
C ALA A 54 11.37 -4.42 1.21
N ILE A 55 10.29 -4.81 1.89
CA ILE A 55 9.31 -3.94 2.54
C ILE A 55 9.39 -4.20 4.04
N LEU A 56 9.94 -3.22 4.76
CA LEU A 56 10.14 -3.29 6.20
C LEU A 56 9.04 -2.50 6.92
N GLY A 57 8.00 -3.22 7.33
CA GLY A 57 6.77 -2.69 7.90
C GLY A 57 5.58 -2.88 6.96
N PHE A 58 4.47 -3.38 7.52
CA PHE A 58 3.21 -3.63 6.83
C PHE A 58 2.03 -2.99 7.58
N ALA A 59 2.09 -2.89 8.91
CA ALA A 59 1.12 -2.15 9.70
C ALA A 59 1.08 -0.66 9.32
N PHE A 60 -0.06 0.01 9.54
CA PHE A 60 -0.19 1.43 9.18
C PHE A 60 0.66 2.37 10.04
N LYS A 61 1.08 1.92 11.23
CA LYS A 61 1.98 2.61 12.16
C LYS A 61 2.74 1.62 13.04
N LYS A 62 3.71 2.11 13.80
CA LYS A 62 4.47 1.31 14.78
C LYS A 62 3.57 0.74 15.89
N ASP A 63 4.03 -0.36 16.49
CA ASP A 63 3.48 -0.97 17.70
C ASP A 63 2.01 -1.42 17.58
N THR A 64 1.55 -1.78 16.37
CA THR A 64 0.23 -2.34 16.12
C THR A 64 0.29 -3.38 15.01
N ASN A 65 -0.70 -4.29 14.98
CA ASN A 65 -0.92 -5.22 13.87
C ASN A 65 -2.06 -4.75 12.94
N ASP A 66 -2.58 -3.54 13.16
CA ASP A 66 -3.64 -2.98 12.33
C ASP A 66 -3.07 -2.56 10.96
N THR A 67 -3.67 -3.12 9.91
CA THR A 67 -3.26 -2.93 8.51
C THR A 67 -4.24 -2.08 7.73
N ARG A 68 -5.38 -1.70 8.32
CA ARG A 68 -6.40 -0.89 7.65
C ARG A 68 -5.81 0.43 7.18
N GLU A 69 -6.07 0.78 5.93
CA GLU A 69 -5.55 1.98 5.27
C GLU A 69 -4.00 2.07 5.25
N SER A 70 -3.29 0.95 5.44
CA SER A 70 -1.82 0.95 5.42
C SER A 70 -1.29 1.34 4.04
N ALA A 71 -0.38 2.31 4.02
CA ALA A 71 0.32 2.70 2.80
C ALA A 71 1.19 1.56 2.24
N ALA A 72 1.66 0.64 3.10
CA ALA A 72 2.47 -0.50 2.69
C ALA A 72 1.69 -1.42 1.72
N ILE A 73 0.39 -1.60 1.93
CA ILE A 73 -0.47 -2.41 1.05
C ILE A 73 -0.50 -1.81 -0.36
N ALA A 74 -0.73 -0.50 -0.47
CA ALA A 74 -0.75 0.19 -1.76
C ALA A 74 0.62 0.12 -2.48
N ILE A 75 1.71 0.34 -1.73
CA ILE A 75 3.08 0.25 -2.26
C ILE A 75 3.39 -1.17 -2.76
N CYS A 76 3.06 -2.20 -1.97
CA CYS A 76 3.26 -3.59 -2.36
C CYS A 76 2.47 -3.92 -3.62
N ARG A 77 1.19 -3.53 -3.68
CA ARG A 77 0.34 -3.73 -4.86
C ARG A 77 0.97 -3.14 -6.11
N ASP A 78 1.35 -1.88 -6.06
CA ASP A 78 1.89 -1.19 -7.24
C ASP A 78 3.23 -1.79 -7.69
N LEU A 79 4.10 -2.20 -6.76
CA LEU A 79 5.35 -2.90 -7.09
C LEU A 79 5.11 -4.31 -7.70
N LEU A 80 4.11 -5.04 -7.20
CA LEU A 80 3.74 -6.36 -7.74
C LEU A 80 3.17 -6.24 -9.15
N LEU A 81 2.37 -5.21 -9.44
CA LEU A 81 1.85 -4.93 -10.78
C LEU A 81 2.98 -4.61 -11.78
N GLU A 82 4.04 -3.95 -11.32
CA GLU A 82 5.30 -3.74 -12.05
C GLU A 82 6.22 -4.98 -12.11
N ARG A 83 5.69 -6.15 -11.72
CA ARG A 83 6.36 -7.47 -11.75
C ARG A 83 7.60 -7.56 -10.85
N ALA A 84 7.69 -6.74 -9.81
CA ALA A 84 8.70 -6.91 -8.77
C ALA A 84 8.42 -8.15 -7.92
N THR A 85 9.46 -8.68 -7.28
CA THR A 85 9.32 -9.62 -6.16
C THR A 85 9.38 -8.80 -4.87
N VAL A 86 8.36 -8.91 -4.02
CA VAL A 86 8.24 -8.14 -2.78
C VAL A 86 8.51 -9.05 -1.59
N ALA A 87 9.54 -8.74 -0.81
CA ALA A 87 9.89 -9.44 0.42
C ALA A 87 9.45 -8.61 1.64
N ILE A 88 8.40 -9.04 2.32
CA ILE A 88 7.72 -8.29 3.37
C ILE A 88 8.15 -8.80 4.73
N TYR A 89 8.51 -7.90 5.64
CA TYR A 89 8.67 -8.19 7.05
C TYR A 89 7.92 -7.16 7.90
N ASP A 90 7.11 -7.62 8.84
CA ASP A 90 6.53 -6.80 9.91
C ASP A 90 6.56 -7.60 11.23
N PRO A 91 6.98 -7.00 12.36
CA PRO A 91 7.08 -7.70 13.63
C PRO A 91 5.74 -7.97 14.34
N ARG A 92 4.64 -7.35 13.89
CA ARG A 92 3.32 -7.39 14.55
C ARG A 92 2.22 -7.96 13.67
N VAL A 93 2.31 -7.83 12.35
CA VAL A 93 1.31 -8.35 11.41
C VAL A 93 1.61 -9.81 11.06
N ASP A 94 0.59 -10.67 11.14
CA ASP A 94 0.74 -12.08 10.79
C ASP A 94 0.68 -12.32 9.26
N PRO A 95 1.30 -13.40 8.75
CA PRO A 95 1.32 -13.70 7.32
C PRO A 95 -0.06 -13.87 6.67
N ALA A 96 -1.06 -14.39 7.41
CA ALA A 96 -2.38 -14.63 6.86
C ALA A 96 -3.13 -13.31 6.63
N THR A 97 -2.97 -12.33 7.53
CA THR A 97 -3.46 -10.96 7.36
C THR A 97 -2.79 -10.30 6.15
N MET A 98 -1.46 -10.38 6.02
CA MET A 98 -0.76 -9.81 4.84
C MET A 98 -1.28 -10.39 3.52
N ARG A 99 -1.48 -11.72 3.47
CA ARG A 99 -2.04 -12.39 2.30
C ARG A 99 -3.44 -11.91 2.00
N ARG A 100 -4.34 -11.92 2.99
CA ARG A 100 -5.73 -11.46 2.82
C ARG A 100 -5.76 -10.03 2.27
N ASP A 101 -5.03 -9.12 2.89
CA ASP A 101 -5.09 -7.70 2.54
C ASP A 101 -4.55 -7.42 1.12
N LEU A 102 -3.52 -8.15 0.68
CA LEU A 102 -3.00 -8.04 -0.69
C LEU A 102 -3.99 -8.60 -1.74
N LEU A 103 -4.68 -9.70 -1.42
CA LEU A 103 -5.71 -10.23 -2.30
C LEU A 103 -6.93 -9.29 -2.38
N GLU A 104 -7.32 -8.66 -1.26
CA GLU A 104 -8.45 -7.71 -1.21
C GLU A 104 -8.22 -6.47 -2.09
N VAL A 105 -6.96 -6.05 -2.29
CA VAL A 105 -6.62 -4.92 -3.18
C VAL A 105 -6.39 -5.35 -4.65
N GLY A 106 -6.76 -6.58 -5.00
CA GLY A 106 -6.79 -7.07 -6.37
C GLY A 106 -5.51 -7.73 -6.87
N ILE A 107 -4.61 -8.17 -5.98
CA ILE A 107 -3.48 -9.02 -6.39
C ILE A 107 -3.99 -10.44 -6.65
N ASP A 108 -3.68 -10.97 -7.82
CA ASP A 108 -4.01 -12.34 -8.19
C ASP A 108 -3.31 -13.36 -7.25
N PRO A 109 -3.99 -14.43 -6.82
CA PRO A 109 -3.37 -15.47 -5.99
C PRO A 109 -2.09 -16.06 -6.58
N GLU A 110 -2.05 -16.28 -7.90
CA GLU A 110 -0.85 -16.77 -8.59
C GLU A 110 0.30 -15.78 -8.53
N LEU A 111 0.01 -14.47 -8.68
CA LEU A 111 1.02 -13.43 -8.55
C LEU A 111 1.51 -13.32 -7.12
N PHE A 112 0.62 -13.46 -6.13
CA PHE A 112 1.01 -13.50 -4.72
C PHE A 112 1.96 -14.66 -4.45
N ASP A 113 1.58 -15.88 -4.85
CA ASP A 113 2.35 -17.09 -4.54
C ASP A 113 3.71 -17.12 -5.26
N SER A 114 3.84 -16.43 -6.41
CA SER A 114 5.09 -16.35 -7.18
C SER A 114 6.01 -15.19 -6.78
N ASN A 115 5.44 -14.03 -6.43
CA ASN A 115 6.19 -12.78 -6.27
C ASN A 115 6.19 -12.21 -4.85
N VAL A 116 5.49 -12.80 -3.88
CA VAL A 116 5.49 -12.33 -2.49
C VAL A 116 6.27 -13.30 -1.59
N ILE A 117 7.20 -12.76 -0.81
CA ILE A 117 7.94 -13.50 0.21
C ILE A 117 7.61 -12.87 1.56
N ILE A 118 7.02 -13.64 2.49
CA ILE A 118 6.80 -13.17 3.86
C ILE A 118 7.97 -13.65 4.73
N ALA A 119 8.85 -12.73 5.09
CA ALA A 119 10.07 -12.99 5.85
C ALA A 119 9.81 -13.00 7.36
N LYS A 120 10.59 -13.79 8.12
CA LYS A 120 10.50 -13.86 9.58
C LYS A 120 11.35 -12.82 10.29
N THR A 121 12.34 -12.26 9.59
CA THR A 121 13.26 -11.26 10.11
C THR A 121 13.48 -10.15 9.08
N PRO A 122 13.91 -8.94 9.49
CA PRO A 122 14.21 -7.89 8.52
C PRO A 122 15.41 -8.26 7.63
N TYR A 123 16.32 -9.11 8.12
CA TYR A 123 17.48 -9.60 7.37
C TYR A 123 17.10 -10.63 6.32
N GLU A 124 16.09 -11.47 6.60
CA GLU A 124 15.54 -12.39 5.59
C GLU A 124 14.81 -11.64 4.48
N ALA A 125 14.27 -10.45 4.75
CA ALA A 125 13.61 -9.62 3.75
C ALA A 125 14.58 -8.90 2.80
N ALA A 126 15.71 -8.41 3.34
CA ALA A 126 16.79 -7.74 2.61
C ALA A 126 17.52 -8.68 1.62
#